data_AF-J9ALP7-F1
#
_entry.id   AF-J9ALP7-F1
#
_cell.length_a   1.000
_cell.length_b   1.000
_cell.length_c   1.000
_cell.angle_alpha   90.00
_cell.angle_beta   90.00
_cell.angle_gamma   90.00
#
_symmetry.space_group_name_H-M   'P 1'
#
loop_
_entity.id
_entity.type
_entity.pdbx_description
1 polymer ?
#
loop_
_entity_poly.entity_id
_entity_poly.type
_entity_poly.pdbx_seq_one_letter_code
_entity_poly.pdbx_strand_id
1 'polypeptide(L)'
;MRHMNLPDLMNIYESIRTEPFQFPTDDGEFYNTFFNPDREGWLLKQASSLATTRPFLKSWKRRWFILAEKCLYYFEHTTAKEPRGIIPLENVRVRTVEEKGKPYCFEIYSDSSEVIKACKTEPDGRMVVGRHTSYKMCAFSQEEMNQWISAIERSINYDPFYQMLQMKKMKLKNKA
;
A
#
# COMPACT_ATOMS: atom_id res chain seq x y z
N MET A 1 9.34 23.82 -8.08
CA MET A 1 10.03 22.57 -8.50
C MET A 1 11.33 22.98 -9.19
N ARG A 2 12.49 22.46 -8.77
CA ARG A 2 13.74 22.71 -9.52
C ARG A 2 13.69 21.88 -10.79
N HIS A 3 13.70 22.54 -11.95
CA HIS A 3 13.81 21.85 -13.23
C HIS A 3 15.24 21.30 -13.36
N MET A 4 15.34 20.00 -13.59
CA MET A 4 16.60 19.33 -13.90
C MET A 4 17.09 19.87 -15.24
N ASN A 5 18.30 20.42 -15.29
CA ASN A 5 18.82 21.06 -16.50
C ASN A 5 19.61 20.06 -17.37
N LEU A 6 19.94 20.46 -18.60
CA LEU A 6 20.65 19.60 -19.54
C LEU A 6 22.01 19.09 -18.99
N PRO A 7 22.82 19.91 -18.30
CA PRO A 7 24.01 19.43 -17.59
C PRO A 7 23.74 18.31 -16.56
N ASP A 8 22.68 18.44 -15.76
CA ASP A 8 22.30 17.42 -14.77
C ASP A 8 21.93 16.09 -15.45
N LEU A 9 21.17 16.16 -16.56
CA LEU A 9 20.81 15.01 -17.38
C LEU A 9 22.02 14.36 -18.05
N MET A 10 22.98 15.17 -18.53
CA MET A 10 24.23 14.68 -19.09
C MET A 10 25.07 13.93 -18.04
N ASN A 11 25.15 14.47 -16.82
CA ASN A 11 25.87 13.81 -15.72
C ASN A 11 25.24 12.47 -15.35
N ILE A 12 23.91 12.38 -15.33
CA ILE A 12 23.18 11.13 -15.09
C ILE A 12 23.45 10.14 -16.24
N TYR A 13 23.36 10.60 -17.49
CA TYR A 13 23.64 9.77 -18.67
C TYR A 13 25.06 9.21 -18.65
N GLU A 14 26.06 10.05 -18.38
CA GLU A 14 27.46 9.63 -18.32
C GLU A 14 27.70 8.64 -17.20
N SER A 15 27.16 8.88 -15.99
CA SER A 15 27.29 7.96 -14.86
C SER A 15 26.71 6.57 -15.16
N ILE A 16 25.53 6.50 -15.78
CA ILE A 16 24.88 5.23 -16.16
C ILE A 16 25.64 4.54 -17.31
N ARG A 17 26.21 5.33 -18.23
CA ARG A 17 26.99 4.82 -19.36
C ARG A 17 28.33 4.23 -18.91
N THR A 18 28.99 4.85 -17.93
CA THR A 18 30.31 4.41 -17.45
C THR A 18 30.22 3.28 -16.42
N GLU A 19 29.20 3.30 -15.57
CA GLU A 19 29.01 2.31 -14.51
C GLU A 19 27.63 1.65 -14.68
N PRO A 20 27.57 0.45 -15.28
CA PRO A 20 26.33 -0.32 -15.36
C PRO A 20 25.76 -0.53 -13.96
N PHE A 21 24.44 -0.39 -13.81
CA PHE A 21 23.79 -0.69 -12.55
C PHE A 21 24.15 -2.11 -12.09
N GLN A 22 24.74 -2.20 -10.90
CA GLN A 22 24.97 -3.48 -10.26
C GLN A 22 23.66 -3.93 -9.62
N PHE A 23 22.90 -4.70 -10.38
CA PHE A 23 21.79 -5.45 -9.82
C PHE A 23 22.38 -6.60 -9.00
N PRO A 24 22.01 -6.76 -7.71
CA PRO A 24 22.46 -7.91 -6.94
C PRO A 24 22.10 -9.20 -7.68
N THR A 25 23.11 -10.03 -7.95
CA THR A 25 22.98 -11.31 -8.63
C THR A 25 22.34 -12.33 -7.69
N ASP A 26 21.02 -12.38 -7.74
CA ASP A 26 20.17 -13.54 -7.45
C ASP A 26 20.43 -14.33 -6.15
N ASP A 27 19.79 -13.88 -5.07
CA ASP A 27 19.46 -14.71 -3.90
C ASP A 27 18.12 -14.31 -3.22
N GLY A 28 17.19 -13.67 -3.96
CA GLY A 28 15.82 -13.53 -3.44
C GLY A 28 14.83 -12.79 -4.35
N GLU A 29 13.70 -13.45 -4.64
CA GLU A 29 12.48 -12.87 -5.24
C GLU A 29 12.02 -11.57 -4.54
N PHE A 30 12.39 -11.42 -3.27
CA PHE A 30 12.12 -10.25 -2.43
C PHE A 30 12.60 -8.92 -3.03
N TYR A 31 13.85 -8.86 -3.52
CA TYR A 31 14.43 -7.62 -4.02
C TYR A 31 13.84 -7.21 -5.37
N ASN A 32 13.39 -8.20 -6.15
CA ASN A 32 12.71 -7.98 -7.43
C ASN A 32 11.29 -7.44 -7.23
N THR A 33 10.56 -7.95 -6.23
CA THR A 33 9.16 -7.56 -5.95
C THR A 33 9.03 -6.11 -5.46
N PHE A 34 10.04 -5.61 -4.73
CA PHE A 34 10.04 -4.25 -4.18
C PHE A 34 10.99 -3.30 -4.92
N PHE A 35 11.48 -3.68 -6.10
CA PHE A 35 12.28 -2.79 -6.92
C PHE A 35 11.39 -1.65 -7.45
N ASN A 36 11.69 -0.41 -7.04
CA ASN A 36 10.93 0.80 -7.40
C ASN A 36 9.45 0.78 -6.94
N PRO A 37 9.18 0.81 -5.62
CA PRO A 37 7.82 0.82 -5.12
C PRO A 37 7.09 2.13 -5.45
N ASP A 38 5.78 2.06 -5.66
CA ASP A 38 4.93 3.25 -5.88
C ASP A 38 5.01 4.20 -4.67
N ARG A 39 5.12 3.62 -3.48
CA ARG A 39 5.33 4.33 -2.22
C ARG A 39 5.81 3.39 -1.13
N GLU A 40 6.67 3.89 -0.26
CA GLU A 40 7.05 3.22 0.98
C GLU A 40 7.03 4.20 2.17
N GLY A 41 6.96 3.68 3.39
CA GLY A 41 6.93 4.52 4.58
C GLY A 41 6.38 3.86 5.83
N TRP A 42 6.60 4.51 6.97
CA TRP A 42 6.01 4.07 8.24
C TRP A 42 4.55 4.50 8.34
N LEU A 43 3.70 3.58 8.80
CA LEU A 43 2.32 3.87 9.21
C LEU A 43 2.01 3.17 10.54
N LEU A 44 1.03 3.72 11.27
CA LEU A 44 0.33 2.98 12.31
C LEU A 44 -0.84 2.23 11.66
N LYS A 45 -1.00 0.94 11.96
CA LYS A 45 -2.17 0.16 11.53
C LYS A 45 -2.97 -0.34 12.72
N GLN A 46 -4.29 -0.38 12.57
CA GLN A 46 -5.17 -1.01 13.55
C GLN A 46 -5.03 -2.54 13.46
N ALA A 47 -5.06 -3.23 14.60
CA ALA A 47 -5.25 -4.67 14.66
C ALA A 47 -6.68 -5.03 14.20
N SER A 48 -6.91 -6.26 13.73
CA SER A 48 -8.27 -6.71 13.38
C SER A 48 -9.15 -6.65 14.62
N SER A 49 -10.33 -6.03 14.52
CA SER A 49 -11.31 -5.99 15.60
C SER A 49 -11.75 -7.38 16.05
N LEU A 50 -11.72 -8.37 15.15
CA LEU A 50 -12.06 -9.77 15.45
C LEU A 50 -10.94 -10.52 16.19
N ALA A 51 -9.74 -9.92 16.30
CA ALA A 51 -8.61 -10.52 17.02
C ALA A 51 -8.55 -10.09 18.50
N THR A 52 -9.40 -9.15 18.93
CA THR A 52 -9.46 -8.72 20.34
C THR A 52 -10.73 -9.24 21.01
N THR A 53 -10.57 -9.90 22.14
CA THR A 53 -11.68 -10.28 23.05
C THR A 53 -12.26 -9.06 23.77
N ARG A 54 -11.64 -7.89 23.63
CA ARG A 54 -12.07 -6.60 24.18
C ARG A 54 -12.29 -5.60 23.04
N PRO A 55 -13.53 -5.41 22.54
CA PRO A 55 -13.84 -4.54 21.40
C PRO A 55 -13.37 -3.09 21.57
N PHE A 56 -13.26 -2.65 22.82
CA PHE A 56 -12.85 -1.31 23.23
C PHE A 56 -11.33 -1.11 23.27
N LEU A 57 -10.52 -2.19 23.25
CA LEU A 57 -9.06 -2.09 23.27
C LEU A 57 -8.49 -2.33 21.85
N LYS A 58 -8.67 -1.33 20.99
CA LYS A 58 -8.08 -1.32 19.65
C LYS A 58 -6.57 -1.14 19.76
N SER A 59 -5.80 -2.21 19.53
CA SER A 59 -4.34 -2.13 19.45
C SER A 59 -3.89 -1.55 18.11
N TRP A 60 -2.88 -0.69 18.14
CA TRP A 60 -2.26 -0.11 16.94
C TRP A 60 -0.79 -0.51 16.89
N LYS A 61 -0.30 -0.86 15.69
CA LYS A 61 1.07 -1.32 15.47
C LYS A 61 1.75 -0.46 14.43
N ARG A 62 2.97 0.01 14.70
CA ARG A 62 3.83 0.65 13.72
C ARG A 62 4.43 -0.42 12.81
N ARG A 63 4.30 -0.23 11.50
CA ARG A 63 4.80 -1.15 10.47
C ARG A 63 5.36 -0.35 9.31
N TRP A 64 6.39 -0.90 8.66
CA TRP A 64 6.92 -0.35 7.42
C TRP A 64 6.06 -0.86 6.28
N PHE A 65 5.50 0.04 5.48
CA PHE A 65 4.62 -0.31 4.37
C PHE A 65 5.34 -0.10 3.05
N ILE A 66 5.08 -0.99 2.09
CA ILE A 66 5.51 -0.86 0.71
C ILE A 66 4.28 -1.11 -0.17
N LEU A 67 4.02 -0.19 -1.08
CA LEU A 67 3.01 -0.30 -2.14
C LEU A 67 3.73 -0.67 -3.43
N ALA A 68 3.44 -1.86 -3.95
CA ALA A 68 4.00 -2.36 -5.20
C ALA A 68 3.02 -3.36 -5.84
N GLU A 69 2.98 -3.45 -7.16
CA GLU A 69 2.23 -4.49 -7.89
C GLU A 69 0.76 -4.65 -7.42
N LYS A 70 0.05 -3.53 -7.22
CA LYS A 70 -1.36 -3.50 -6.74
C LYS A 70 -1.57 -4.17 -5.37
N CYS A 71 -0.52 -4.33 -4.59
CA CYS A 71 -0.56 -4.89 -3.24
C CYS A 71 0.08 -3.92 -2.25
N LEU A 72 -0.50 -3.87 -1.05
CA LEU A 72 0.07 -3.14 0.07
C LEU A 72 0.66 -4.14 1.06
N TYR A 73 1.99 -4.17 1.11
CA TYR A 73 2.78 -5.03 1.96
C TYR A 73 3.13 -4.29 3.25
N TYR A 74 3.22 -5.02 4.36
CA TYR A 74 3.71 -4.43 5.60
C TYR A 74 4.66 -5.34 6.36
N PHE A 75 5.69 -4.73 6.91
CA PHE A 75 6.83 -5.36 7.55
C PHE A 75 6.97 -4.90 9.00
N GLU A 76 7.62 -5.73 9.80
CA GLU A 76 7.94 -5.36 11.18
C GLU A 76 9.02 -4.28 11.24
N HIS A 77 10.04 -4.40 10.37
CA HIS A 77 11.16 -3.48 10.23
C HIS A 77 11.53 -3.32 8.75
N THR A 78 12.30 -2.28 8.41
CA THR A 78 12.73 -1.97 7.04
C THR A 78 13.66 -3.01 6.44
N THR A 79 14.39 -3.77 7.28
CA THR A 79 15.34 -4.82 6.85
C THR A 79 14.74 -6.22 6.83
N ALA A 80 13.44 -6.36 7.14
CA ALA A 80 12.78 -7.65 7.15
C ALA A 80 12.63 -8.18 5.72
N LYS A 81 13.07 -9.43 5.49
CA LYS A 81 12.99 -10.12 4.20
C LYS A 81 11.61 -10.71 3.89
N GLU A 82 10.71 -10.79 4.88
CA GLU A 82 9.40 -11.40 4.71
C GLU A 82 8.30 -10.45 5.20
N PRO A 83 7.22 -10.27 4.43
CA PRO A 83 6.13 -9.41 4.84
C PRO A 83 5.39 -10.02 6.03
N ARG A 84 5.04 -9.17 6.99
CA ARG A 84 4.12 -9.54 8.07
C ARG A 84 2.69 -9.72 7.54
N GLY A 85 2.35 -9.06 6.45
CA GLY A 85 1.14 -9.36 5.70
C GLY A 85 1.02 -8.58 4.41
N ILE A 86 0.07 -9.04 3.60
CA ILE A 86 -0.15 -8.59 2.23
C ILE A 86 -1.64 -8.27 2.10
N ILE A 87 -1.93 -7.06 1.60
CA ILE A 87 -3.28 -6.58 1.35
C ILE A 87 -3.40 -6.32 -0.15
N PRO A 88 -4.03 -7.24 -0.92
CA PRO A 88 -4.36 -6.97 -2.31
C PRO A 88 -5.29 -5.77 -2.43
N LEU A 89 -5.05 -4.91 -3.42
CA LEU A 89 -5.85 -3.71 -3.67
C LEU A 89 -6.93 -3.93 -4.74
N GLU A 90 -7.27 -5.17 -5.01
CA GLU A 90 -8.38 -5.53 -5.89
C GLU A 90 -9.72 -5.34 -5.18
N ASN A 91 -10.67 -4.68 -5.85
CA ASN A 91 -12.06 -4.49 -5.35
C ASN A 91 -12.16 -3.81 -3.98
N VAL A 92 -11.17 -2.98 -3.64
CA VAL A 92 -11.19 -2.11 -2.46
C VAL A 92 -11.22 -0.64 -2.88
N ARG A 93 -11.54 0.22 -1.93
CA ARG A 93 -11.49 1.67 -2.02
C ARG A 93 -10.71 2.21 -0.83
N VAL A 94 -10.28 3.47 -0.93
CA VAL A 94 -9.62 4.17 0.16
C VAL A 94 -10.36 5.48 0.45
N ARG A 95 -10.38 5.90 1.72
CA ARG A 95 -10.97 7.17 2.16
C ARG A 95 -10.30 7.68 3.43
N THR A 96 -10.42 8.97 3.71
CA THR A 96 -10.11 9.52 5.03
C THR A 96 -11.12 9.03 6.06
N VAL A 97 -10.69 8.88 7.31
CA VAL A 97 -11.57 8.54 8.43
C VAL A 97 -11.14 9.28 9.69
N GLU A 98 -12.11 9.60 10.53
CA GLU A 98 -11.83 10.08 11.88
C GLU A 98 -11.61 8.90 12.83
N GLU A 99 -10.56 8.96 13.64
CA GLU A 99 -10.32 8.01 14.71
C GLU A 99 -9.95 8.75 15.99
N LYS A 100 -10.65 8.43 17.08
CA LYS A 100 -10.48 9.13 18.36
C LYS A 100 -9.04 9.02 18.85
N GLY A 101 -8.40 10.18 19.06
CA GLY A 101 -7.03 10.28 19.57
C GLY A 101 -5.95 9.89 18.56
N LYS A 102 -6.29 9.80 17.26
CA LYS A 102 -5.31 9.57 16.19
C LYS A 102 -5.60 10.50 15.00
N PRO A 103 -4.70 11.45 14.70
CA PRO A 103 -4.84 12.28 13.52
C PRO A 103 -4.40 11.50 12.26
N TYR A 104 -4.72 12.07 11.10
CA TYR A 104 -4.20 11.64 9.79
C TYR A 104 -4.52 10.17 9.46
N CYS A 105 -5.75 9.74 9.75
CA CYS A 105 -6.19 8.38 9.53
C CYS A 105 -6.98 8.21 8.23
N PHE A 106 -6.77 7.06 7.61
CA PHE A 106 -7.44 6.61 6.40
C PHE A 106 -7.79 5.14 6.50
N GLU A 107 -8.71 4.70 5.66
CA GLU A 107 -9.24 3.34 5.66
C GLU A 107 -9.24 2.77 4.25
N ILE A 108 -8.69 1.57 4.09
CA ILE A 108 -8.93 0.71 2.93
C ILE A 108 -10.12 -0.18 3.26
N TYR A 109 -11.17 -0.12 2.45
CA TYR A 109 -12.43 -0.82 2.68
C TYR A 109 -12.96 -1.46 1.40
N SER A 110 -13.79 -2.49 1.53
CA SER A 110 -14.59 -3.01 0.42
C SER A 110 -16.02 -2.48 0.51
N ASP A 111 -16.71 -2.42 -0.63
CA ASP A 111 -18.14 -2.13 -0.69
C ASP A 111 -19.00 -3.30 -0.25
N SER A 112 -18.42 -4.49 -0.37
CA SER A 112 -18.95 -5.67 0.29
C SER A 112 -18.65 -5.57 1.79
N SER A 113 -19.58 -6.02 2.63
CA SER A 113 -19.29 -6.21 4.07
C SER A 113 -18.44 -7.46 4.33
N GLU A 114 -17.89 -8.07 3.27
CA GLU A 114 -17.08 -9.28 3.35
C GLU A 114 -15.65 -8.98 3.81
N VAL A 115 -14.95 -10.02 4.23
CA VAL A 115 -13.55 -9.94 4.63
C VAL A 115 -12.69 -9.69 3.40
N ILE A 116 -11.82 -8.68 3.47
CA ILE A 116 -10.82 -8.41 2.43
C ILE A 116 -9.85 -9.60 2.40
N LYS A 117 -9.69 -10.21 1.21
CA LYS A 117 -8.83 -11.37 0.94
C LYS A 117 -7.35 -11.00 1.08
N ALA A 118 -6.89 -10.91 2.32
CA ALA A 118 -5.51 -10.60 2.68
C ALA A 118 -4.89 -11.79 3.41
N CYS A 119 -3.57 -11.80 3.55
CA CYS A 119 -2.85 -12.77 4.39
C CYS A 119 -1.94 -12.06 5.38
N LYS A 120 -1.62 -12.74 6.47
CA LYS A 120 -0.65 -12.29 7.47
C LYS A 120 0.14 -13.46 8.04
N THR A 121 1.32 -13.18 8.55
CA THR A 121 2.18 -14.15 9.21
C THR A 121 2.05 -14.01 10.73
N GLU A 122 1.67 -15.09 11.40
CA GLU A 122 1.60 -15.15 12.86
C GLU A 122 3.00 -15.14 13.50
N PRO A 123 3.13 -14.90 14.82
CA PRO A 123 4.42 -14.87 15.49
C PRO A 123 5.24 -16.16 15.35
N ASP A 124 4.57 -17.30 15.13
CA ASP A 124 5.16 -18.62 14.90
C ASP A 124 5.62 -18.86 13.44
N GLY A 125 5.46 -17.86 12.56
CA GLY A 125 5.84 -17.96 11.15
C GLY A 125 4.76 -18.52 10.24
N ARG A 126 3.60 -18.95 10.77
CA ARG A 126 2.52 -19.50 9.95
C ARG A 126 1.78 -18.39 9.18
N MET A 127 1.55 -18.61 7.89
CA MET A 127 0.65 -17.77 7.10
C MET A 127 -0.81 -18.10 7.39
N VAL A 128 -1.61 -17.06 7.69
CA VAL A 128 -3.05 -17.17 7.93
C VAL A 128 -3.81 -16.11 7.13
N VAL A 129 -5.06 -16.42 6.78
CA VAL A 129 -5.95 -15.47 6.11
C VAL A 129 -6.31 -14.33 7.06
N GLY A 130 -6.19 -13.10 6.58
CA GLY A 130 -6.59 -11.89 7.27
C GLY A 130 -8.09 -11.90 7.58
N ARG A 131 -8.47 -11.37 8.74
CA ARG A 131 -9.88 -11.29 9.19
C ARG A 131 -10.39 -9.85 9.22
N HIS A 132 -9.88 -9.01 8.34
CA HIS A 132 -10.21 -7.60 8.29
C HIS A 132 -11.31 -7.36 7.26
N THR A 133 -12.42 -6.75 7.67
CA THR A 133 -13.41 -6.16 6.74
C THR A 133 -12.96 -4.79 6.24
N SER A 134 -12.09 -4.12 7.00
CA SER A 134 -11.36 -2.93 6.58
C SER A 134 -9.99 -2.83 7.26
N TYR A 135 -9.10 -2.05 6.66
CA TYR A 135 -7.77 -1.72 7.19
C TYR A 135 -7.68 -0.24 7.47
N LYS A 136 -7.73 0.12 8.75
CA LYS A 136 -7.47 1.48 9.21
C LYS A 136 -5.99 1.70 9.49
N MET A 137 -5.48 2.81 8.97
CA MET A 137 -4.10 3.24 9.13
C MET A 137 -4.06 4.72 9.48
N CYS A 138 -2.99 5.16 10.13
CA CYS A 138 -2.73 6.57 10.40
C CYS A 138 -1.29 6.90 10.04
N ALA A 139 -1.11 7.99 9.30
CA ALA A 139 0.19 8.56 8.98
C ALA A 139 0.69 9.46 10.12
N PHE A 140 1.92 9.98 10.00
CA PHE A 140 2.52 10.88 10.99
C PHE A 140 2.34 12.35 10.63
N SER A 141 1.83 12.64 9.43
CA SER A 141 1.47 13.97 8.96
C SER A 141 0.30 13.92 7.97
N GLN A 142 -0.38 15.06 7.81
CA GLN A 142 -1.43 15.22 6.80
C GLN A 142 -0.89 14.98 5.38
N GLU A 143 0.32 15.47 5.11
CA GLU A 143 0.97 15.32 3.81
C GLU A 143 1.24 13.85 3.49
N GLU A 144 1.82 13.10 4.43
CA GLU A 144 2.03 11.66 4.24
C GLU A 144 0.71 10.90 4.04
N MET A 145 -0.35 11.25 4.79
CA MET A 145 -1.66 10.63 4.59
C MET A 145 -2.18 10.89 3.17
N ASN A 146 -2.13 12.14 2.70
CA ASN A 146 -2.59 12.50 1.36
C ASN A 146 -1.81 11.76 0.28
N GLN A 147 -0.48 11.66 0.44
CA GLN A 147 0.38 10.93 -0.49
C GLN A 147 0.09 9.42 -0.48
N TRP A 148 -0.17 8.82 0.69
CA TRP A 148 -0.58 7.41 0.80
C TRP A 148 -1.92 7.15 0.10
N ILE A 149 -2.94 7.97 0.38
CA ILE A 149 -4.25 7.85 -0.27
C ILE A 149 -4.09 7.97 -1.79
N SER A 150 -3.39 9.00 -2.26
CA SER A 150 -3.18 9.24 -3.69
C SER A 150 -2.42 8.09 -4.38
N ALA A 151 -1.44 7.48 -3.71
CA ALA A 151 -0.71 6.34 -4.26
C ALA A 151 -1.60 5.07 -4.32
N ILE A 152 -2.36 4.79 -3.25
CA ILE A 152 -3.29 3.66 -3.19
C ILE A 152 -4.41 3.81 -4.23
N GLU A 153 -5.01 4.99 -4.36
CA GLU A 153 -6.05 5.26 -5.37
C GLU A 153 -5.53 5.08 -6.79
N ARG A 154 -4.30 5.53 -7.07
CA ARG A 154 -3.67 5.29 -8.37
C ARG A 154 -3.49 3.79 -8.61
N SER A 155 -2.99 3.05 -7.63
CA SER A 155 -2.77 1.60 -7.74
C SER A 155 -4.08 0.82 -7.98
N ILE A 156 -5.17 1.19 -7.29
CA ILE A 156 -6.51 0.61 -7.49
C ILE A 156 -7.05 0.90 -8.90
N ASN A 157 -6.88 2.14 -9.39
CA ASN A 157 -7.46 2.59 -10.65
C ASN A 157 -6.55 2.34 -11.88
N TYR A 158 -5.31 1.89 -11.68
CA TYR A 158 -4.38 1.57 -12.77
C TYR A 158 -4.75 0.24 -13.42
N ASP A 159 -5.83 0.27 -14.18
CA ASP A 159 -6.20 -0.76 -15.12
C ASP A 159 -6.96 -0.09 -16.29
N PRO A 160 -6.38 -0.03 -17.50
CA PRO A 160 -7.05 0.48 -18.70
C PRO A 160 -8.40 -0.20 -18.98
N PHE A 161 -8.52 -1.49 -18.64
CA PHE A 161 -9.76 -2.25 -18.73
C PHE A 161 -10.77 -1.84 -17.65
N TYR A 162 -10.32 -1.56 -16.43
CA TYR A 162 -11.22 -1.08 -15.36
C TYR A 162 -11.70 0.35 -15.60
N GLN A 163 -10.86 1.24 -16.15
CA GLN A 163 -11.30 2.55 -16.65
C GLN A 163 -12.35 2.38 -17.77
N MET A 164 -12.12 1.47 -18.72
CA MET A 164 -13.09 1.16 -19.77
C MET A 164 -14.41 0.62 -19.20
N LEU A 165 -14.37 -0.24 -18.17
CA LEU A 165 -15.56 -0.77 -17.50
C LEU A 165 -16.32 0.31 -16.72
N GLN A 166 -15.64 1.21 -16.01
CA GLN A 166 -16.27 2.34 -15.32
C GLN A 166 -16.93 3.30 -16.32
N MET A 167 -16.28 3.60 -17.45
CA MET A 167 -16.88 4.40 -18.53
C MET A 167 -18.12 3.73 -19.11
N LYS A 168 -18.11 2.41 -19.32
CA LYS A 168 -19.30 1.66 -19.76
C LYS A 168 -20.43 1.72 -18.74
N LYS A 169 -20.15 1.54 -17.44
CA LYS A 169 -21.14 1.65 -16.35
C LYS A 169 -21.76 3.06 -16.24
N MET A 170 -20.96 4.12 -16.36
CA MET A 170 -21.46 5.50 -16.32
C MET A 170 -22.37 5.82 -17.51
N LYS A 171 -22.02 5.35 -18.73
CA LYS A 171 -22.85 5.53 -19.92
C LYS A 171 -24.20 4.80 -19.83
N LEU A 172 -24.27 3.68 -19.11
CA LEU A 172 -25.52 2.96 -18.86
C LEU A 172 -26.41 3.68 -17.84
N LYS A 173 -25.83 4.27 -16.79
CA LYS A 173 -26.58 5.06 -15.80
C LYS A 173 -27.15 6.36 -16.36
N ASN A 174 -26.46 7.00 -17.32
CA ASN A 174 -26.95 8.23 -17.95
C ASN A 174 -27.94 7.99 -19.09
N LYS A 175 -28.29 6.72 -19.37
CA LYS A 175 -29.29 6.32 -20.36
C LYS A 175 -30.61 5.84 -19.73
N ALA A 176 -30.71 5.85 -18.40
CA ALA A 176 -31.89 5.53 -17.63
C ALA A 176 -32.55 6.80 -17.07
#